data_AF-R6ZN64-F1
#
_entry.id   AF-R6ZN64-F1
#
_cell.length_a   1.000
_cell.length_b   1.000
_cell.length_c   1.000
_cell.angle_alpha   90.00
_cell.angle_beta   90.00
_cell.angle_gamma   90.00
#
_symmetry.space_group_name_H-M   'P 1'
#
loop_
_entity.id
_entity.type
_entity.pdbx_description
1 polymer ?
#
loop_
_entity_poly.entity_id
_entity_poly.type
_entity_poly.pdbx_seq_one_letter_code
_entity_poly.pdbx_strand_id
1 'polypeptide(L)'
;MVSDKASNCPQCGAPIDHPIKCEECGETVPSLSVSCPKCGAPIKKTPMNNQPCASSSVLKLNWGGKYAMVKTSIEVFVNGESLGVYSYNDGFEIEIPIQSTIMDITLRCNSMKFHVRLSLAPQENYTCNLYYSSTSFFYYELYNSAGRLIKKDKLGIGMYILCFLIPLVGFIYYFVKKDEYPGKAKAALLPSFIGLGISILQMIFL
;
A
#
# COMPACT_ATOMS: atom_id res chain seq x y z
N MET A 1 -6.14 5.35 45.12
CA MET A 1 -5.35 4.10 44.88
C MET A 1 -5.41 3.83 43.40
N VAL A 2 -4.26 3.84 42.71
CA VAL A 2 -4.16 3.51 41.28
C VAL A 2 -4.00 2.00 41.17
N SER A 3 -4.68 1.36 40.22
CA SER A 3 -4.59 -0.10 40.04
C SER A 3 -3.19 -0.48 39.54
N ASP A 4 -2.61 -1.55 40.09
CA ASP A 4 -1.31 -2.11 39.67
C ASP A 4 -1.30 -2.67 38.23
N LYS A 5 -2.44 -2.56 37.52
CA LYS A 5 -2.62 -2.89 36.10
C LYS A 5 -2.81 -1.65 35.21
N ALA A 6 -2.79 -0.45 35.78
CA ALA A 6 -3.02 0.77 35.03
C ALA A 6 -1.75 1.17 34.28
N SER A 7 -1.79 1.12 32.94
CA SER A 7 -0.67 1.54 32.09
C SER A 7 -0.46 3.06 32.07
N ASN A 8 -1.51 3.84 32.33
CA ASN A 8 -1.48 5.31 32.35
C ASN A 8 -2.23 5.87 33.57
N CYS A 9 -1.78 7.01 34.06
CA CYS A 9 -2.46 7.73 35.13
C CYS A 9 -3.85 8.22 34.64
N PRO A 10 -4.96 7.85 35.29
CA PRO A 10 -6.30 8.25 34.85
C PRO A 10 -6.56 9.76 34.96
N GLN A 11 -5.70 10.50 35.67
CA GLN A 11 -5.88 11.93 35.93
C GLN A 11 -5.06 12.82 34.98
N CYS A 12 -3.96 12.33 34.41
CA CYS A 12 -3.09 13.13 33.52
C CYS A 12 -2.62 12.41 32.26
N GLY A 13 -2.91 11.12 32.10
CA GLY A 13 -2.50 10.32 30.95
C GLY A 13 -1.00 9.98 30.90
N ALA A 14 -0.20 10.40 31.89
CA ALA A 14 1.21 10.06 31.94
C ALA A 14 1.42 8.54 32.10
N PRO A 15 2.37 7.93 31.38
CA PRO A 15 2.65 6.51 31.48
C PRO A 15 3.18 6.17 32.88
N ILE A 16 2.66 5.08 33.46
CA ILE A 16 3.10 4.59 34.76
C ILE A 16 4.20 3.55 34.49
N ASP A 17 5.44 3.88 34.85
CA ASP A 17 6.58 2.96 34.73
C ASP A 17 6.45 1.86 35.80
N HIS A 18 6.32 0.61 35.36
CA HIS A 18 6.24 -0.53 36.27
C HIS A 18 7.64 -1.10 36.44
N PRO A 19 8.20 -1.11 37.66
CA PRO A 19 9.52 -1.66 37.88
C PRO A 19 9.52 -3.19 37.64
N ILE A 20 10.53 -3.68 36.92
CA ILE A 20 10.73 -5.10 36.62
C ILE A 20 11.82 -5.69 37.52
N LYS A 21 11.76 -6.99 37.84
CA LYS A 21 12.84 -7.67 38.58
C LYS A 21 13.86 -8.27 37.61
N CYS A 22 15.14 -8.05 37.87
CA CYS A 22 16.23 -8.66 37.14
C CYS A 22 16.27 -10.17 37.42
N GLU A 23 16.22 -11.00 36.37
CA GLU A 23 16.26 -12.46 36.50
C GLU A 23 17.61 -13.00 37.00
N GLU A 24 18.69 -12.25 36.79
CA GLU A 24 20.06 -12.67 37.16
C GLU A 24 20.42 -12.33 38.60
N CYS A 25 20.01 -11.15 39.10
CA CYS A 25 20.41 -10.69 40.44
C CYS A 25 19.26 -10.36 41.39
N GLY A 26 18.01 -10.47 40.94
CA GLY A 26 16.81 -10.22 41.75
C GLY A 26 16.52 -8.74 42.05
N GLU A 27 17.34 -7.82 41.55
CA GLU A 27 17.19 -6.37 41.79
C GLU A 27 16.00 -5.78 41.03
N THR A 28 15.37 -4.76 41.61
CA THR A 28 14.24 -4.05 40.99
C THR A 28 14.78 -2.95 40.08
N VAL A 29 14.50 -3.01 38.78
CA VAL A 29 15.00 -2.08 37.77
C VAL A 29 13.86 -1.37 37.01
N PRO A 30 14.06 -0.13 36.52
CA PRO A 30 13.07 0.55 35.69
C PRO A 30 12.84 -0.19 34.36
N SER A 31 11.61 -0.22 33.86
CA SER A 31 11.26 -0.97 32.63
C SER A 31 11.98 -0.46 31.37
N LEU A 32 12.46 0.78 31.40
CA LEU A 32 13.17 1.43 30.29
C LEU A 32 14.70 1.21 30.31
N SER A 33 15.24 0.51 31.31
CA SER A 33 16.68 0.26 31.40
C SER A 33 17.17 -0.77 30.37
N VAL A 34 18.25 -0.44 29.64
CA VAL A 34 18.85 -1.33 28.61
C VAL A 34 19.63 -2.49 29.26
N SER A 35 20.17 -2.25 30.45
CA SER A 35 20.96 -3.20 31.24
C SER A 35 20.70 -2.99 32.72
N CYS A 36 20.77 -4.06 33.50
CA CYS A 36 20.68 -3.96 34.96
C CYS A 36 21.86 -3.12 35.50
N PRO A 37 21.63 -2.03 36.24
CA PRO A 37 22.70 -1.20 36.78
C PRO A 37 23.53 -1.90 37.87
N LYS A 38 23.04 -3.01 38.44
CA LYS A 38 23.71 -3.74 39.52
C LYS A 38 24.61 -4.87 39.02
N CYS A 39 24.16 -5.66 38.05
CA CYS A 39 24.92 -6.82 37.56
C CYS A 39 25.37 -6.71 36.09
N GLY A 40 24.94 -5.66 35.36
CA GLY A 40 25.27 -5.47 33.95
C GLY A 40 24.52 -6.40 32.99
N ALA A 41 23.65 -7.29 33.49
CA ALA A 41 22.91 -8.22 32.64
C ALA A 41 21.99 -7.47 31.66
N PRO A 42 21.93 -7.88 30.38
CA PRO A 42 21.01 -7.30 29.41
C PRO A 42 19.56 -7.64 29.79
N ILE A 43 18.70 -6.63 29.82
CA ILE A 43 17.26 -6.85 30.08
C ILE A 43 16.64 -7.38 28.79
N LYS A 44 16.26 -8.65 28.77
CA LYS A 44 15.48 -9.25 27.68
C LYS A 44 14.11 -8.55 27.65
N LYS A 45 13.94 -7.62 26.72
CA LYS A 45 12.62 -7.09 26.37
C LYS A 45 11.85 -8.23 25.71
N THR A 46 11.06 -8.97 26.46
CA THR A 46 9.94 -9.71 25.88
C THR A 46 9.14 -8.69 25.08
N PRO A 47 8.76 -8.94 23.81
CA PRO A 47 7.86 -8.06 23.11
C PRO A 47 6.55 -8.05 23.92
N MET A 48 6.43 -7.07 24.82
CA MET A 48 5.15 -6.71 25.40
C MET A 48 4.25 -6.47 24.21
N ASN A 49 3.09 -7.12 24.22
CA ASN A 49 1.93 -6.70 23.46
C ASN A 49 1.74 -5.21 23.73
N ASN A 50 2.35 -4.41 22.89
CA ASN A 50 2.07 -3.00 22.76
C ASN A 50 0.70 -2.97 22.11
N GLN A 51 -0.31 -2.98 22.97
CA GLN A 51 -1.59 -2.38 22.64
C GLN A 51 -1.26 -1.01 22.02
N PRO A 52 -1.59 -0.76 20.74
CA PRO A 52 -1.01 0.37 20.01
C PRO A 52 -1.37 1.69 20.68
N CYS A 53 -0.40 2.33 21.31
CA CYS A 53 -0.49 3.75 21.64
C CYS A 53 -0.31 4.53 20.33
N ALA A 54 -1.32 5.33 20.00
CA ALA A 54 -1.64 5.92 18.70
C ALA A 54 -2.15 4.88 17.69
N SER A 55 -3.42 5.00 17.31
CA SER A 55 -4.00 4.33 16.14
C SER A 55 -3.25 4.79 14.88
N SER A 56 -2.07 4.24 14.62
CA SER A 56 -1.41 4.37 13.34
C SER A 56 -2.29 3.62 12.37
N SER A 57 -3.07 4.37 11.59
CA SER A 57 -3.92 3.74 10.61
C SER A 57 -3.07 2.97 9.61
N VAL A 58 -3.58 1.84 9.14
CA VAL A 58 -2.83 0.91 8.30
C VAL A 58 -3.40 0.92 6.89
N LEU A 59 -2.50 0.93 5.91
CA LEU A 59 -2.80 0.61 4.53
C LEU A 59 -2.41 -0.86 4.27
N LYS A 60 -3.43 -1.70 4.08
CA LYS A 60 -3.26 -3.08 3.64
C LYS A 60 -3.14 -3.11 2.12
N LEU A 61 -1.97 -3.46 1.60
CA LEU A 61 -1.74 -3.66 0.17
C LEU A 61 -1.81 -5.14 -0.15
N ASN A 62 -2.72 -5.50 -1.06
CA ASN A 62 -3.01 -6.89 -1.40
C ASN A 62 -2.81 -7.14 -2.90
N TRP A 63 -2.05 -8.18 -3.22
CA TRP A 63 -1.89 -8.70 -4.56
C TRP A 63 -2.29 -10.19 -4.56
N GLY A 64 -3.35 -10.53 -5.28
CA GLY A 64 -3.93 -11.89 -5.26
C GLY A 64 -3.14 -12.97 -6.00
N GLY A 65 -1.98 -12.65 -6.57
CA GLY A 65 -1.21 -13.58 -7.39
C GLY A 65 -1.77 -13.73 -8.80
N LYS A 66 -0.89 -13.97 -9.79
CA LYS A 66 -1.30 -14.34 -11.14
C LYS A 66 -0.25 -15.21 -11.80
N TYR A 67 -0.66 -16.27 -12.49
CA TYR A 67 0.29 -17.14 -13.16
C TYR A 67 1.02 -16.40 -14.30
N ALA A 68 2.35 -16.35 -14.20
CA ALA A 68 3.25 -16.01 -15.29
C ALA A 68 4.19 -17.19 -15.57
N MET A 69 4.43 -17.50 -16.85
CA MET A 69 5.34 -18.59 -17.25
C MET A 69 6.79 -18.35 -16.81
N VAL A 70 7.18 -17.08 -16.64
CA VAL A 70 8.48 -16.68 -16.09
C VAL A 70 8.32 -16.30 -14.63
N LYS A 71 9.26 -16.77 -13.78
CA LYS A 71 9.32 -16.39 -12.36
C LYS A 71 9.45 -14.87 -12.28
N THR A 72 8.37 -14.23 -11.90
CA THR A 72 8.24 -12.77 -11.87
C THR A 72 8.07 -12.34 -10.43
N SER A 73 8.69 -11.22 -10.06
CA SER A 73 8.58 -10.63 -8.72
C SER A 73 8.11 -9.19 -8.81
N ILE A 74 7.41 -8.74 -7.76
CA ILE A 74 6.98 -7.36 -7.57
C ILE A 74 7.81 -6.77 -6.44
N GLU A 75 8.65 -5.80 -6.77
CA GLU A 75 9.31 -4.96 -5.77
C GLU A 75 8.40 -3.79 -5.41
N VAL A 76 8.16 -3.62 -4.11
CA VAL A 76 7.25 -2.60 -3.59
C VAL A 76 8.06 -1.49 -2.93
N PHE A 77 7.82 -0.26 -3.35
CA PHE A 77 8.37 0.93 -2.71
C PHE A 77 7.26 1.76 -2.13
N VAL A 78 7.47 2.30 -0.94
CA VAL A 78 6.60 3.26 -0.27
C VAL A 78 7.40 4.50 0.06
N ASN A 79 6.93 5.66 -0.39
CA ASN A 79 7.58 6.95 -0.21
C ASN A 79 9.07 6.95 -0.66
N GLY A 80 9.40 6.11 -1.65
CA GLY A 80 10.75 5.96 -2.19
C GLY A 80 11.61 4.88 -1.52
N GLU A 81 11.20 4.32 -0.39
CA GLU A 81 11.91 3.25 0.32
C GLU A 81 11.43 1.87 -0.14
N SER A 82 12.35 0.92 -0.37
CA SER A 82 11.99 -0.45 -0.77
C SER A 82 11.53 -1.24 0.45
N LEU A 83 10.26 -1.68 0.44
CA LEU A 83 9.70 -2.56 1.46
C LEU A 83 10.07 -4.03 1.24
N GLY A 84 10.51 -4.39 0.03
CA GLY A 84 10.90 -5.75 -0.30
C GLY A 84 10.42 -6.22 -1.66
N VAL A 85 10.79 -7.46 -1.96
CA VAL A 85 10.51 -8.15 -3.21
C VAL A 85 9.59 -9.33 -2.94
N TYR A 86 8.45 -9.35 -3.62
CA TYR A 86 7.36 -10.30 -3.40
C TYR A 86 7.09 -11.13 -4.66
N SER A 87 6.50 -12.30 -4.51
CA SER A 87 6.16 -13.17 -5.64
C SER A 87 4.99 -12.60 -6.45
N TYR A 88 5.15 -12.45 -7.77
CA TYR A 88 4.03 -12.11 -8.66
C TYR A 88 3.02 -13.27 -8.75
N ASN A 89 3.51 -14.51 -8.72
CA ASN A 89 2.68 -15.69 -8.93
C ASN A 89 1.85 -16.03 -7.70
N ASP A 90 2.47 -16.00 -6.51
CA ASP A 90 1.86 -16.51 -5.28
C ASP A 90 0.96 -15.48 -4.59
N GLY A 91 1.13 -14.19 -4.92
CA GLY A 91 0.45 -13.13 -4.19
C GLY A 91 1.25 -12.62 -3.00
N PHE A 92 0.79 -11.53 -2.41
CA PHE A 92 1.27 -11.04 -1.12
C PHE A 92 0.25 -10.12 -0.47
N GLU A 93 0.35 -10.03 0.85
CA GLU A 93 -0.39 -9.07 1.66
C GLU A 93 0.60 -8.38 2.59
N ILE A 94 0.64 -7.05 2.55
CA ILE A 94 1.51 -6.25 3.41
C ILE A 94 0.71 -5.15 4.11
N GLU A 95 1.05 -4.92 5.36
CA GLU A 95 0.49 -3.85 6.18
C GLU A 95 1.49 -2.71 6.28
N ILE A 96 1.11 -1.55 5.78
CA ILE A 96 1.97 -0.36 5.72
C ILE A 96 1.39 0.68 6.69
N PRO A 97 2.14 1.12 7.70
CA PRO A 97 1.66 2.19 8.58
C PRO A 97 1.52 3.50 7.79
N ILE A 98 0.40 4.19 7.96
CA ILE A 98 0.14 5.48 7.32
C ILE A 98 0.94 6.56 8.05
N GLN A 99 1.96 7.08 7.36
CA GLN A 99 2.87 8.09 7.91
C GLN A 99 2.45 9.52 7.54
N SER A 100 1.66 9.67 6.48
CA SER A 100 1.27 10.95 5.90
C SER A 100 -0.08 10.86 5.19
N THR A 101 -0.70 12.02 4.94
CA THR A 101 -1.95 12.11 4.16
C THR A 101 -1.77 11.71 2.71
N ILE A 102 -0.55 11.79 2.19
CA ILE A 102 -0.19 11.40 0.83
C ILE A 102 0.88 10.33 0.92
N MET A 103 0.62 9.18 0.31
CA MET A 103 1.53 8.04 0.25
C MET A 103 1.83 7.72 -1.22
N ASP A 104 3.11 7.64 -1.57
CA ASP A 104 3.55 7.27 -2.90
C ASP A 104 3.93 5.79 -2.94
N ILE A 105 3.18 5.01 -3.71
CA ILE A 105 3.40 3.57 -3.88
C ILE A 105 3.92 3.32 -5.27
N THR A 106 5.09 2.70 -5.35
CA THR A 106 5.65 2.24 -6.62
C THR A 106 5.77 0.73 -6.61
N LEU A 107 5.20 0.09 -7.62
CA LEU A 107 5.42 -1.32 -7.92
C LEU A 107 6.38 -1.41 -9.10
N ARG A 108 7.46 -2.18 -8.95
CA ARG A 108 8.33 -2.56 -10.06
C ARG A 108 8.18 -4.04 -10.33
N CYS A 109 7.87 -4.38 -11.56
CA CYS A 109 7.71 -5.74 -12.03
C CYS A 109 8.47 -5.86 -13.34
N ASN A 110 9.66 -6.47 -13.30
CA ASN A 110 10.61 -6.47 -14.42
C ASN A 110 10.86 -5.04 -14.94
N SER A 111 10.65 -4.78 -16.23
CA SER A 111 10.79 -3.45 -16.85
C SER A 111 9.56 -2.54 -16.66
N MET A 112 8.48 -3.04 -16.05
CA MET A 112 7.27 -2.26 -15.82
C MET A 112 7.33 -1.55 -14.46
N LYS A 113 7.08 -0.24 -14.48
CA LYS A 113 6.88 0.59 -13.30
C LYS A 113 5.42 1.06 -13.23
N PHE A 114 4.78 0.83 -12.09
CA PHE A 114 3.47 1.35 -11.76
C PHE A 114 3.62 2.27 -10.54
N HIS A 115 3.29 3.54 -10.70
CA HIS A 115 3.44 4.56 -9.66
C HIS A 115 2.07 5.13 -9.34
N VAL A 116 1.69 5.13 -8.07
CA VAL A 116 0.39 5.62 -7.59
C VAL A 116 0.57 6.52 -6.40
N ARG A 117 -0.10 7.66 -6.45
CA ARG A 117 -0.23 8.59 -5.33
C ARG A 117 -1.59 8.42 -4.66
N LEU A 118 -1.58 7.98 -3.40
CA LEU A 118 -2.78 7.75 -2.60
C LEU A 118 -2.98 8.89 -1.60
N SER A 119 -4.22 9.38 -1.49
CA SER A 119 -4.64 10.34 -0.47
C SER A 119 -5.41 9.56 0.61
N LEU A 120 -4.86 9.46 1.82
CA LEU A 120 -5.34 8.63 2.92
C LEU A 120 -5.58 9.48 4.17
N ALA A 121 -6.67 9.23 4.90
CA ALA A 121 -6.90 9.88 6.19
C ALA A 121 -6.07 9.19 7.30
N PRO A 122 -5.32 9.94 8.14
CA PRO A 122 -4.46 9.36 9.19
C PRO A 122 -5.19 8.63 10.34
N GLN A 123 -6.53 8.57 10.31
CA GLN A 123 -7.35 7.92 11.34
C GLN A 123 -8.22 6.78 10.79
N GLU A 124 -8.02 6.40 9.52
CA GLU A 124 -8.81 5.37 8.87
C GLU A 124 -7.91 4.31 8.22
N ASN A 125 -8.26 3.03 8.43
CA ASN A 125 -7.59 1.93 7.74
C ASN A 125 -8.07 1.81 6.30
N TYR A 126 -7.17 1.46 5.40
CA TYR A 126 -7.48 1.29 3.98
C TYR A 126 -7.02 -0.07 3.47
N THR A 127 -7.74 -0.60 2.49
CA THR A 127 -7.33 -1.78 1.73
C THR A 127 -7.13 -1.39 0.27
N CYS A 128 -5.93 -1.57 -0.25
CA CYS A 128 -5.57 -1.35 -1.64
C CYS A 128 -5.35 -2.71 -2.31
N ASN A 129 -6.33 -3.13 -3.13
CA ASN A 129 -6.24 -4.33 -3.93
C ASN A 129 -5.59 -4.00 -5.28
N LEU A 130 -4.52 -4.70 -5.59
CA LEU A 130 -3.77 -4.58 -6.84
C LEU A 130 -4.20 -5.68 -7.81
N TYR A 131 -4.32 -5.30 -9.08
CA TYR A 131 -4.74 -6.20 -10.15
C TYR A 131 -3.90 -5.99 -11.40
N TYR A 132 -3.89 -7.01 -12.26
CA TYR A 132 -3.30 -6.92 -13.59
C TYR A 132 -4.23 -7.55 -14.64
N SER A 133 -4.56 -6.78 -15.67
CA SER A 133 -5.31 -7.24 -16.84
C SER A 133 -4.53 -6.95 -18.12
N SER A 134 -4.64 -7.82 -19.12
CA SER A 134 -4.03 -7.61 -20.45
C SER A 134 -4.55 -6.32 -21.11
N THR A 135 -5.80 -5.93 -20.82
CA THR A 135 -6.45 -4.75 -21.40
C THR A 135 -6.31 -3.48 -20.57
N SER A 136 -6.00 -3.60 -19.27
CA SER A 136 -5.95 -2.47 -18.33
C SER A 136 -4.60 -2.30 -17.64
N PHE A 137 -3.62 -3.13 -17.99
CA PHE A 137 -2.33 -3.24 -17.31
C PHE A 137 -2.51 -3.40 -15.80
N PHE A 138 -1.58 -2.88 -14.99
CA PHE A 138 -1.77 -2.75 -13.55
C PHE A 138 -2.83 -1.70 -13.23
N TYR A 139 -3.75 -2.05 -12.34
CA TYR A 139 -4.74 -1.14 -11.78
C TYR A 139 -4.99 -1.49 -10.30
N TYR A 140 -5.64 -0.58 -9.58
CA TYR A 140 -5.97 -0.79 -8.17
C TYR A 140 -7.42 -0.41 -7.84
N GLU A 141 -7.91 -0.98 -6.75
CA GLU A 141 -9.14 -0.57 -6.07
C GLU A 141 -8.80 -0.28 -4.61
N LEU A 142 -9.15 0.92 -4.15
CA LEU A 142 -8.92 1.40 -2.79
C LEU A 142 -10.25 1.41 -2.04
N TYR A 143 -10.27 0.71 -0.93
CA TYR A 143 -11.40 0.58 -0.02
C TYR A 143 -11.05 1.22 1.32
N ASN A 144 -12.05 1.79 1.97
CA ASN A 144 -11.93 2.31 3.32
C ASN A 144 -12.23 1.22 4.37
N SER A 145 -12.15 1.59 5.64
CA SER A 145 -12.38 0.70 6.79
C SER A 145 -13.78 0.06 6.80
N ALA A 146 -14.78 0.74 6.25
CA ALA A 146 -16.15 0.25 6.12
C ALA A 146 -16.36 -0.67 4.89
N GLY A 147 -15.31 -0.97 4.12
CA GLY A 147 -15.39 -1.75 2.89
C GLY A 147 -15.98 -1.00 1.70
N ARG A 148 -16.14 0.34 1.80
CA ARG A 148 -16.61 1.19 0.70
C ARG A 148 -15.48 1.47 -0.27
N LEU A 149 -15.73 1.27 -1.56
CA LEU A 149 -14.81 1.65 -2.64
C LEU A 149 -14.68 3.17 -2.72
N ILE A 150 -13.48 3.68 -2.46
CA ILE A 150 -13.15 5.12 -2.50
C ILE A 150 -12.57 5.51 -3.85
N LYS A 151 -11.66 4.69 -4.38
CA LYS A 151 -10.96 4.98 -5.64
C LYS A 151 -10.77 3.70 -6.44
N LYS A 152 -11.02 3.78 -7.75
CA LYS A 152 -10.86 2.68 -8.70
C LYS A 152 -10.11 3.16 -9.90
N ASP A 153 -8.99 2.51 -10.24
CA ASP A 153 -8.11 2.86 -11.36
C ASP A 153 -8.30 1.93 -12.59
N LYS A 154 -9.53 1.48 -12.82
CA LYS A 154 -9.90 0.64 -13.98
C LYS A 154 -10.71 1.45 -14.99
N LEU A 155 -10.36 1.34 -16.28
CA LEU A 155 -11.09 2.03 -17.35
C LEU A 155 -12.47 1.39 -17.53
N GLY A 156 -13.50 2.23 -17.62
CA GLY A 156 -14.87 1.78 -17.87
C GLY A 156 -15.07 1.37 -19.33
N ILE A 157 -16.00 0.45 -19.57
CA ILE A 157 -16.25 -0.09 -20.91
C ILE A 157 -16.74 0.98 -21.90
N GLY A 158 -17.55 1.95 -21.43
CA GLY A 158 -18.03 3.06 -22.27
C GLY A 158 -16.88 3.95 -22.74
N MET A 159 -15.95 4.29 -21.83
CA MET A 159 -14.75 5.04 -22.19
C MET A 159 -13.85 4.25 -23.15
N TYR A 160 -13.77 2.92 -22.98
CA TYR A 160 -13.03 2.04 -23.89
C TYR A 160 -13.59 2.11 -25.33
N ILE A 161 -14.90 1.98 -25.49
CA ILE A 161 -15.59 2.08 -26.79
C ILE A 161 -15.39 3.48 -27.40
N LEU A 162 -15.54 4.53 -26.60
CA LEU A 162 -15.35 5.90 -27.08
C LEU A 162 -13.93 6.15 -27.61
N CYS A 163 -12.90 5.67 -26.89
CA CYS A 163 -11.51 5.78 -27.32
C CYS A 163 -11.23 4.97 -28.60
N PHE A 164 -11.95 3.88 -28.82
CA PHE A 164 -11.84 3.09 -30.06
C PHE A 164 -12.43 3.84 -31.26
N LEU A 165 -13.63 4.44 -31.11
CA LEU A 165 -14.31 5.17 -32.18
C LEU A 165 -13.62 6.50 -32.51
N ILE A 166 -13.06 7.18 -31.49
CA ILE A 166 -12.39 8.47 -31.64
C ILE A 166 -11.01 8.38 -30.95
N PRO A 167 -9.98 7.87 -31.65
CA PRO A 167 -8.64 7.66 -31.08
C PRO A 167 -8.06 8.89 -30.37
N LEU A 168 -8.32 10.09 -30.90
CA LEU A 168 -7.86 11.36 -30.32
C LEU A 168 -8.31 11.51 -28.85
N VAL A 169 -9.51 11.07 -28.51
CA VAL A 169 -10.06 11.15 -27.14
C VAL A 169 -9.20 10.34 -26.17
N GLY A 170 -8.74 9.15 -26.54
CA GLY A 170 -7.92 8.33 -25.66
C GLY A 170 -6.50 8.87 -25.49
N PHE A 171 -5.92 9.49 -26.51
CA PHE A 171 -4.64 10.20 -26.37
C PHE A 171 -4.76 11.39 -25.42
N ILE A 172 -5.79 12.23 -25.60
CA ILE A 172 -6.05 13.36 -24.69
C ILE A 172 -6.28 12.85 -23.26
N TYR A 173 -7.11 11.81 -23.12
CA TYR A 173 -7.39 11.20 -21.82
C TYR A 173 -6.12 10.71 -21.12
N TYR A 174 -5.19 10.09 -21.86
CA TYR A 174 -3.91 9.65 -21.32
C TYR A 174 -3.12 10.81 -20.73
N PHE A 175 -2.91 11.90 -21.48
CA PHE A 175 -2.12 13.04 -20.99
C PHE A 175 -2.77 13.76 -19.82
N VAL A 176 -4.10 13.83 -19.79
CA VAL A 176 -4.85 14.49 -18.71
C VAL A 176 -4.89 13.64 -17.44
N LYS A 177 -4.96 12.31 -17.55
CA LYS A 177 -5.20 11.41 -16.40
C LYS A 177 -4.01 10.56 -15.96
N LYS A 178 -2.88 10.54 -16.69
CA LYS A 178 -1.72 9.69 -16.38
C LYS A 178 -1.16 9.83 -14.96
N ASP A 179 -1.27 11.00 -14.35
CA ASP A 179 -0.71 11.27 -13.02
C ASP A 179 -1.70 10.89 -11.89
N GLU A 180 -3.00 10.96 -12.15
CA GLU A 180 -4.05 10.69 -11.14
C GLU A 180 -4.58 9.24 -11.18
N TYR A 181 -4.73 8.71 -12.41
CA TYR A 181 -5.25 7.39 -12.75
C TYR A 181 -4.36 6.73 -13.81
N PRO A 182 -3.14 6.33 -13.44
CA PRO A 182 -2.15 5.79 -14.39
C PRO A 182 -2.64 4.52 -15.09
N GLY A 183 -3.37 3.65 -14.39
CA GLY A 183 -3.97 2.44 -14.97
C GLY A 183 -5.03 2.79 -16.02
N LYS A 184 -6.00 3.65 -15.69
CA LYS A 184 -7.02 4.12 -16.64
C LYS A 184 -6.41 4.80 -17.86
N ALA A 185 -5.46 5.69 -17.63
CA ALA A 185 -4.82 6.45 -18.69
C ALA A 185 -4.13 5.53 -19.69
N LYS A 186 -3.32 4.57 -19.22
CA LYS A 186 -2.64 3.60 -20.09
C LYS A 186 -3.64 2.68 -20.81
N ALA A 187 -4.70 2.26 -20.12
CA ALA A 187 -5.76 1.43 -20.71
C ALA A 187 -6.50 2.13 -21.86
N ALA A 188 -6.60 3.47 -21.85
CA ALA A 188 -7.28 4.24 -22.90
C ALA A 188 -6.48 4.31 -24.21
N LEU A 189 -5.15 4.14 -24.15
CA LEU A 189 -4.30 4.13 -25.34
C LEU A 189 -4.51 2.88 -26.20
N LEU A 190 -4.73 1.72 -25.58
CA LEU A 190 -4.91 0.45 -26.29
C LEU A 190 -6.05 0.51 -27.34
N PRO A 191 -7.31 0.85 -26.99
CA PRO A 191 -8.39 0.95 -27.96
C PRO A 191 -8.12 2.05 -29.00
N SER A 192 -7.45 3.14 -28.62
CA SER A 192 -7.11 4.24 -29.52
C SER A 192 -6.15 3.81 -30.63
N PHE A 193 -5.12 3.02 -30.29
CA PHE A 193 -4.20 2.47 -31.28
C PHE A 193 -4.89 1.45 -32.20
N ILE A 194 -5.75 0.58 -31.65
CA ILE A 194 -6.49 -0.40 -32.45
C ILE A 194 -7.43 0.31 -33.42
N GLY A 195 -8.20 1.29 -32.94
CA GLY A 195 -9.13 2.07 -33.77
C GLY A 195 -8.42 2.81 -34.90
N LEU A 196 -7.33 3.52 -34.57
CA LEU A 196 -6.50 4.23 -35.56
C LEU A 196 -5.89 3.27 -36.59
N GLY A 197 -5.41 2.10 -36.16
CA GLY A 197 -4.88 1.08 -37.07
C GLY A 197 -5.92 0.56 -38.05
N ILE A 198 -7.15 0.30 -37.61
CA ILE A 198 -8.25 -0.13 -38.48
C ILE A 198 -8.63 0.97 -39.46
N SER A 199 -8.74 2.23 -39.02
CA SER A 199 -9.08 3.34 -39.91
C SER A 199 -8.03 3.57 -41.00
N ILE A 200 -6.74 3.46 -40.66
CA ILE A 200 -5.65 3.55 -41.65
C ILE A 200 -5.71 2.38 -42.63
N LEU A 201 -5.93 1.15 -42.13
CA LEU A 201 -6.05 -0.02 -42.98
C LEU A 201 -7.23 0.11 -43.95
N GLN A 202 -8.39 0.55 -43.46
CA GLN A 202 -9.54 0.85 -44.32
C GLN A 202 -9.19 1.88 -45.40
N MET A 203 -8.51 2.97 -45.06
CA MET A 203 -8.09 4.01 -46.01
C MET A 203 -7.12 3.49 -47.09
N ILE A 204 -6.32 2.47 -46.79
CA ILE A 204 -5.34 1.91 -47.74
C ILE A 204 -5.99 0.90 -48.71
N PHE A 205 -6.99 0.15 -48.25
CA PHE A 205 -7.59 -0.96 -49.01
C PHE A 205 -8.95 -0.66 -49.65
N LEU A 206 -9.60 0.46 -49.29
CA LEU A 206 -10.80 1.01 -49.95
C LEU A 206 -10.43 2.25 -50.76
#